data_AF-A0A972CDB4-F1
#
_entry.id   AF-A0A972CDB4-F1
#
_cell.length_a   1.000
_cell.length_b   1.000
_cell.length_c   1.000
_cell.angle_alpha   90.00
_cell.angle_beta   90.00
_cell.angle_gamma   90.00
#
_symmetry.space_group_name_H-M   'P 1'
#
loop_
_entity.id
_entity.type
_entity.pdbx_description
1 polymer ?
#
loop_
_entity_poly.entity_id
_entity_poly.type
_entity_poly.pdbx_seq_one_letter_code
_entity_poly.pdbx_strand_id
1 'polypeptide(L)'
;MNYYDAEPKKKGFSIGKLFKWLLALLTFSIYLLLTLRACALDGLKDTAKTRALLRNEKFVAAYSTSPESIKVEAGIDNSITTRDGRITVTNIRWIEPIDQFQLTVRYNNSLARVIMDDFSLKNEPVGEYLTFALRDDAGNLYTAFEYITDSVFVYNFRRLVFDDVRLEDCNFLRLEVYYTGYVNYNSSSAPINSITIYNKEQGLKPYNPKKGELSATTTTGLTKSRVWANPASVETESDQ
;
A
#
# COMPACT_ATOMS: atom_id res chain seq x y z
N MET A 1 -49.33 -15.95 -67.19
CA MET A 1 -48.53 -14.72 -67.28
C MET A 1 -47.59 -14.74 -66.08
N ASN A 2 -46.28 -14.75 -66.31
CA ASN A 2 -45.26 -15.22 -65.38
C ASN A 2 -45.14 -14.39 -64.09
N TYR A 3 -45.01 -15.11 -62.97
CA TYR A 3 -44.65 -14.65 -61.63
C TYR A 3 -43.13 -14.89 -61.42
N TYR A 4 -42.44 -13.97 -60.74
CA TYR A 4 -41.02 -13.99 -60.31
C TYR A 4 -39.99 -13.83 -61.45
N ASP A 5 -38.86 -13.12 -61.35
CA ASP A 5 -38.01 -12.73 -60.23
C ASP A 5 -37.37 -11.35 -60.48
N ALA A 6 -37.46 -10.44 -59.52
CA ALA A 6 -36.54 -9.32 -59.44
C ALA A 6 -35.46 -9.68 -58.42
N GLU A 7 -34.28 -10.11 -58.87
CA GLU A 7 -33.16 -10.36 -57.98
C GLU A 7 -32.85 -9.10 -57.16
N PRO A 8 -32.78 -9.17 -55.82
CA PRO A 8 -32.43 -8.02 -55.01
C PRO A 8 -30.97 -7.67 -55.28
N LYS A 9 -30.73 -6.49 -55.90
CA LYS A 9 -29.39 -5.94 -56.12
C LYS A 9 -28.62 -5.95 -54.79
N LYS A 10 -27.63 -6.85 -54.68
CA LYS A 10 -26.72 -6.90 -53.53
C LYS A 10 -26.04 -5.54 -53.43
N LYS A 11 -26.39 -4.77 -52.39
CA LYS A 11 -25.75 -3.49 -52.05
C LYS A 11 -24.28 -3.77 -51.73
N GLY A 12 -23.41 -3.62 -52.74
CA GLY A 12 -21.97 -3.71 -52.58
C GLY A 12 -21.48 -2.75 -51.49
N PHE A 13 -20.65 -3.25 -50.59
CA PHE A 13 -20.02 -2.43 -49.58
C PHE A 13 -19.03 -1.48 -50.28
N SER A 14 -19.31 -0.17 -50.26
CA SER A 14 -18.42 0.79 -50.92
C SER A 14 -17.16 1.02 -50.10
N ILE A 15 -16.03 1.22 -50.78
CA ILE A 15 -14.73 1.53 -50.15
C ILE A 15 -14.84 2.75 -49.20
N GLY A 16 -15.68 3.73 -49.52
CA GLY A 16 -15.95 4.86 -48.63
C GLY A 16 -16.63 4.47 -47.30
N LYS A 17 -17.48 3.45 -47.30
CA LYS A 17 -18.04 2.90 -46.05
C LYS A 17 -16.97 2.18 -45.23
N LEU A 18 -16.05 1.46 -45.87
CA LEU A 18 -14.91 0.82 -45.20
C LEU A 18 -14.08 1.86 -44.44
N PHE A 19 -13.65 2.93 -45.12
CA PHE A 19 -12.86 3.99 -44.50
C PHE A 19 -13.60 4.70 -43.37
N LYS A 20 -14.91 4.95 -43.53
CA LYS A 20 -15.74 5.53 -42.46
C LYS A 20 -15.77 4.64 -41.21
N TRP A 21 -16.00 3.34 -41.38
CA TRP A 21 -16.01 2.39 -40.26
C TRP A 21 -14.63 2.22 -39.63
N LEU A 22 -13.55 2.24 -40.43
CA LEU A 22 -12.18 2.17 -39.93
C LEU A 22 -11.82 3.39 -39.09
N LEU A 23 -12.17 4.60 -39.54
CA LEU A 23 -11.95 5.84 -38.79
C LEU A 23 -12.81 5.89 -37.52
N ALA A 24 -14.04 5.40 -37.58
CA ALA A 24 -14.91 5.28 -36.40
C ALA A 24 -14.33 4.30 -35.37
N LEU A 25 -13.84 3.14 -35.82
CA LEU A 25 -13.19 2.15 -34.97
C LEU A 25 -11.90 2.70 -34.35
N LEU A 26 -11.07 3.40 -35.12
CA LEU A 26 -9.85 4.04 -34.62
C LEU A 26 -10.17 5.09 -33.56
N THR A 27 -11.11 5.98 -33.84
CA THR A 27 -11.57 7.01 -32.90
C THR A 27 -12.11 6.38 -31.61
N PHE A 28 -12.98 5.36 -31.74
CA PHE A 28 -13.49 4.61 -30.60
C PHE A 28 -12.38 3.95 -29.79
N SER A 29 -11.39 3.34 -30.45
CA SER A 29 -10.25 2.69 -29.79
C SER A 29 -9.39 3.69 -29.02
N ILE A 30 -9.18 4.90 -29.55
CA ILE A 30 -8.45 5.96 -28.85
C ILE A 30 -9.22 6.39 -27.59
N TYR A 31 -10.51 6.66 -27.69
CA TYR A 31 -11.32 7.02 -26.52
C TYR A 31 -11.34 5.90 -25.48
N LEU A 32 -11.50 4.65 -25.92
CA LEU A 32 -11.45 3.49 -25.04
C LEU A 32 -10.10 3.39 -24.30
N LEU A 33 -8.98 3.57 -25.01
CA LEU A 33 -7.64 3.56 -24.39
C LEU A 33 -7.46 4.73 -23.41
N LEU A 34 -7.96 5.92 -23.73
CA LEU A 34 -7.91 7.07 -22.83
C LEU A 34 -8.75 6.85 -21.58
N THR A 35 -9.96 6.28 -21.71
CA THR A 35 -10.80 5.91 -20.57
C THR A 35 -10.14 4.82 -19.73
N LEU A 36 -9.59 3.77 -20.34
CA LEU A 36 -8.85 2.73 -19.62
C LEU A 36 -7.63 3.30 -18.90
N ARG A 37 -6.90 4.24 -19.51
CA ARG A 37 -5.77 4.93 -18.87
C ARG A 37 -6.22 5.81 -17.71
N ALA A 38 -7.35 6.51 -17.83
CA ALA A 38 -7.93 7.28 -16.75
C ALA A 38 -8.36 6.37 -15.57
N CYS A 39 -8.99 5.23 -15.86
CA CYS A 39 -9.32 4.23 -14.85
C CYS A 39 -8.06 3.60 -14.21
N ALA A 40 -7.00 3.38 -14.98
CA ALA A 40 -5.72 2.90 -14.47
C ALA A 40 -5.02 3.93 -13.58
N LEU A 41 -5.16 5.23 -13.89
CA LEU A 41 -4.71 6.34 -13.03
C LEU A 41 -5.48 6.37 -11.71
N ASP A 42 -6.77 6.04 -11.70
CA ASP A 42 -7.52 5.86 -10.44
C ASP A 42 -7.03 4.65 -9.64
N GLY A 43 -6.51 3.61 -10.31
CA GLY A 43 -5.80 2.49 -9.66
C GLY A 43 -4.50 2.90 -8.94
N LEU A 44 -3.96 4.10 -9.21
CA LEU A 44 -2.86 4.66 -8.41
C LEU A 44 -3.34 5.22 -7.08
N LYS A 45 -4.61 5.58 -6.93
CA LYS A 45 -5.11 6.11 -5.66
C LYS A 45 -5.27 4.98 -4.66
N ASP A 46 -4.99 5.29 -3.40
CA ASP A 46 -5.28 4.37 -2.31
C ASP A 46 -6.78 4.07 -2.25
N THR A 47 -7.11 2.84 -1.90
CA THR A 47 -8.50 2.40 -1.78
C THR A 47 -9.20 3.14 -0.64
N ALA A 48 -10.54 3.17 -0.64
CA ALA A 48 -11.26 3.76 0.50
C ALA A 48 -10.90 3.05 1.81
N LYS A 49 -10.69 1.74 1.75
CA LYS A 49 -10.32 0.88 2.87
C LYS A 49 -8.95 1.25 3.43
N THR A 50 -7.95 1.48 2.57
CA THR A 50 -6.56 1.71 3.00
C THR A 50 -6.23 3.18 3.28
N ARG A 51 -7.18 4.11 3.06
CA ARG A 51 -7.07 5.52 3.48
C ARG A 51 -7.62 5.78 4.88
N ALA A 52 -8.52 4.93 5.35
CA ALA A 52 -9.16 5.09 6.64
C ALA A 52 -8.20 4.80 7.80
N LEU A 53 -8.48 5.41 8.96
CA LEU A 53 -7.78 5.07 10.20
C LEU A 53 -8.02 3.60 10.58
N LEU A 54 -6.95 2.93 10.99
CA LEU A 54 -7.06 1.65 11.66
C LEU A 54 -7.42 1.88 13.12
N ARG A 55 -8.29 1.02 13.63
CA ARG A 55 -8.71 0.99 15.03
C ARG A 55 -8.38 -0.39 15.55
N ASN A 56 -7.23 -0.52 16.21
CA ASN A 56 -6.90 -1.74 16.94
C ASN A 56 -7.43 -1.65 18.37
N GLU A 57 -7.14 -2.66 19.19
CA GLU A 57 -7.61 -2.73 20.56
C GLU A 57 -7.13 -1.53 21.40
N LYS A 58 -5.88 -1.09 21.23
CA LYS A 58 -5.31 0.08 21.90
C LYS A 58 -6.09 1.35 21.56
N PHE A 59 -6.34 1.59 20.28
CA PHE A 59 -7.14 2.73 19.83
C PHE A 59 -8.55 2.68 20.42
N VAL A 60 -9.23 1.54 20.35
CA VAL A 60 -10.61 1.39 20.82
C VAL A 60 -10.72 1.62 22.32
N ALA A 61 -9.78 1.09 23.11
CA ALA A 61 -9.74 1.29 24.55
C ALA A 61 -9.59 2.78 24.93
N ALA A 62 -8.66 3.47 24.27
CA ALA A 62 -8.44 4.90 24.51
C ALA A 62 -9.63 5.76 24.06
N TYR A 63 -10.16 5.51 22.86
CA TYR A 63 -11.33 6.24 22.34
C TYR A 63 -12.57 6.00 23.20
N SER A 64 -12.75 4.81 23.77
CA SER A 64 -13.88 4.51 24.67
C SER A 64 -13.76 5.23 26.02
N THR A 65 -12.54 5.56 26.45
CA THR A 65 -12.28 6.21 27.73
C THR A 65 -12.37 7.74 27.62
N SER A 66 -11.78 8.31 26.56
CA SER A 66 -11.73 9.76 26.35
C SER A 66 -11.76 10.09 24.85
N PRO A 67 -12.95 10.08 24.21
CA PRO A 67 -13.08 10.32 22.78
C PRO A 67 -12.47 11.65 22.31
N GLU A 68 -12.57 12.69 23.14
CA GLU A 68 -12.08 14.05 22.88
C GLU A 68 -10.56 14.19 22.96
N SER A 69 -9.87 13.24 23.60
CA SER A 69 -8.41 13.25 23.68
C SER A 69 -7.77 12.80 22.36
N ILE A 70 -8.48 11.99 21.56
CA ILE A 70 -7.98 11.44 20.30
C ILE A 70 -7.87 12.54 19.24
N LYS A 71 -6.67 13.10 19.15
CA LYS A 71 -6.24 14.02 18.10
C LYS A 71 -5.37 13.26 17.11
N VAL A 72 -5.68 13.46 15.83
CA VAL A 72 -4.95 12.80 14.75
C VAL A 72 -4.21 13.85 13.95
N GLU A 73 -2.96 13.59 13.68
CA GLU A 73 -2.12 14.40 12.82
C GLU A 73 -1.77 13.62 11.55
N ALA A 74 -1.45 14.33 10.48
CA ALA A 74 -1.06 13.76 9.21
C ALA A 74 0.33 14.24 8.79
N GLY A 75 1.04 13.36 8.08
CA GLY A 75 2.25 13.74 7.36
C GLY A 75 1.98 14.90 6.38
N ILE A 76 2.99 15.76 6.21
CA ILE A 76 2.89 16.90 5.29
C ILE A 76 2.80 16.42 3.84
N ASP A 77 3.67 15.48 3.49
CA ASP A 77 3.71 14.86 2.18
C ASP A 77 2.53 13.90 1.99
N ASN A 78 1.80 14.11 0.88
CA ASN A 78 0.68 13.24 0.53
C ASN A 78 1.16 11.86 0.04
N SER A 79 2.41 11.78 -0.42
CA SER A 79 3.01 10.58 -0.99
C SER A 79 4.53 10.68 -0.98
N ILE A 80 5.20 9.65 -0.48
CA ILE A 80 6.66 9.53 -0.48
C ILE A 80 6.99 8.25 -1.22
N THR A 81 7.78 8.32 -2.29
CA THR A 81 8.12 7.13 -3.11
C THR A 81 9.59 6.81 -2.96
N THR A 82 9.91 5.52 -2.88
CA THR A 82 11.28 5.04 -2.82
C THR A 82 12.05 5.46 -4.07
N ARG A 83 13.38 5.56 -3.97
CA ARG A 83 14.23 6.03 -5.07
C ARG A 83 14.08 5.20 -6.34
N ASP A 84 13.83 3.90 -6.20
CA ASP A 84 13.59 2.97 -7.30
C ASP A 84 12.16 3.00 -7.85
N GLY A 85 11.26 3.79 -7.27
CA GLY A 85 9.89 3.96 -7.74
C GLY A 85 8.94 2.81 -7.41
N ARG A 86 9.41 1.78 -6.69
CA ARG A 86 8.67 0.52 -6.53
C ARG A 86 7.69 0.52 -5.36
N ILE A 87 7.99 1.30 -4.33
CA ILE A 87 7.20 1.40 -3.11
C ILE A 87 6.81 2.86 -2.89
N THR A 88 5.55 3.08 -2.58
CA THR A 88 5.03 4.40 -2.22
C THR A 88 4.37 4.32 -0.85
N VAL A 89 4.69 5.29 0.01
CA VAL A 89 4.06 5.49 1.31
C VAL A 89 3.12 6.67 1.24
N THR A 90 1.89 6.49 1.72
CA THR A 90 0.83 7.51 1.75
C THR A 90 0.05 7.45 3.07
N ASN A 91 -0.86 8.40 3.28
CA ASN A 91 -1.78 8.45 4.42
C ASN A 91 -1.10 8.32 5.78
N ILE A 92 0.08 8.92 5.95
CA ILE A 92 0.80 8.92 7.22
C ILE A 92 -0.08 9.61 8.27
N ARG A 93 -0.31 8.93 9.40
CA ARG A 93 -1.09 9.42 10.53
C ARG A 93 -0.35 9.14 11.83
N TRP A 94 -0.46 10.09 12.74
CA TRP A 94 0.07 9.99 14.09
C TRP A 94 -1.02 10.34 15.09
N ILE A 95 -1.07 9.59 16.18
CA ILE A 95 -2.07 9.74 17.24
C ILE A 95 -1.31 9.77 18.56
N GLU A 96 -0.84 10.97 18.91
CA GLU A 96 0.02 11.24 20.06
C GLU A 96 -0.50 10.64 21.38
N PRO A 97 -1.79 10.78 21.77
CA PRO A 97 -2.26 10.28 23.07
C PRO A 97 -2.12 8.77 23.30
N ILE A 98 -1.90 7.99 22.24
CA ILE A 98 -1.77 6.53 22.31
C ILE A 98 -0.49 6.03 21.66
N ASP A 99 0.46 6.90 21.39
CA ASP A 99 1.72 6.59 20.73
C ASP A 99 1.56 5.74 19.46
N GLN A 100 0.58 6.05 18.61
CA GLN A 100 0.21 5.21 17.48
C GLN A 100 0.54 5.85 16.14
N PHE A 101 1.37 5.17 15.35
CA PHE A 101 1.77 5.59 14.02
C PHE A 101 1.15 4.69 12.95
N GLN A 102 0.53 5.28 11.93
CA GLN A 102 -0.13 4.55 10.85
C GLN A 102 0.30 5.08 9.49
N LEU A 103 0.39 4.19 8.51
CA LEU A 103 0.75 4.56 7.14
C LEU A 103 0.22 3.52 6.15
N THR A 104 0.17 3.89 4.87
CA THR A 104 -0.21 2.99 3.79
C THR A 104 0.98 2.76 2.88
N VAL A 105 1.38 1.51 2.71
CA VAL A 105 2.39 1.09 1.74
C VAL A 105 1.70 0.57 0.49
N ARG A 106 2.08 1.09 -0.67
CA ARG A 106 1.64 0.66 -1.99
C ARG A 106 2.82 0.13 -2.79
N TYR A 107 2.65 -0.99 -3.45
CA TYR A 107 3.67 -1.56 -4.35
C TYR A 107 3.02 -2.33 -5.51
N ASN A 108 3.76 -2.49 -6.61
CA ASN A 108 3.30 -3.23 -7.78
C ASN A 108 3.59 -4.74 -7.63
N ASN A 109 2.79 -5.59 -8.28
CA ASN A 109 3.05 -7.04 -8.41
C ASN A 109 4.46 -7.35 -8.95
N SER A 110 5.06 -6.48 -9.76
CA SER A 110 6.43 -6.64 -10.25
C SER A 110 7.49 -6.66 -9.15
N LEU A 111 7.20 -6.16 -7.94
CA LEU A 111 8.12 -6.21 -6.80
C LEU A 111 8.47 -7.66 -6.42
N ALA A 112 7.54 -8.60 -6.59
CA ALA A 112 7.81 -10.02 -6.33
C ALA A 112 8.97 -10.55 -7.19
N ARG A 113 9.06 -10.15 -8.47
CA ARG A 113 10.15 -10.56 -9.36
C ARG A 113 11.49 -9.95 -8.97
N VAL A 114 11.49 -8.69 -8.54
CA VAL A 114 12.70 -8.04 -8.02
C VAL A 114 13.22 -8.78 -6.81
N ILE A 115 12.33 -9.18 -5.90
CA ILE A 115 12.70 -10.01 -4.74
C ILE A 115 13.22 -11.37 -5.18
N MET A 116 12.63 -12.01 -6.20
CA MET A 116 13.18 -13.26 -6.72
C MET A 116 14.61 -13.10 -7.23
N ASP A 117 14.88 -12.03 -7.96
CA ASP A 117 16.21 -11.76 -8.51
C ASP A 117 17.22 -11.46 -7.37
N ASP A 118 16.86 -10.55 -6.46
CA ASP A 118 17.71 -10.11 -5.34
C ASP A 118 18.04 -11.27 -4.38
N PHE A 119 17.10 -12.20 -4.17
CA PHE A 119 17.26 -13.34 -3.25
C PHE A 119 17.46 -14.68 -3.97
N SER A 120 17.65 -14.69 -5.29
CA SER A 120 17.84 -15.90 -6.12
C SER A 120 16.75 -16.97 -5.89
N LEU A 121 15.49 -16.55 -5.76
CA LEU A 121 14.37 -17.46 -5.53
C LEU A 121 13.96 -18.18 -6.81
N LYS A 122 13.68 -19.49 -6.72
CA LYS A 122 13.24 -20.29 -7.87
C LYS A 122 11.80 -20.00 -8.31
N ASN A 123 10.94 -19.60 -7.37
CA ASN A 123 9.52 -19.33 -7.59
C ASN A 123 9.13 -18.00 -6.96
N GLU A 124 8.07 -17.36 -7.46
CA GLU A 124 7.50 -16.16 -6.86
C GLU A 124 7.08 -16.45 -5.40
N PRO A 125 7.38 -15.54 -4.46
CA PRO A 125 6.98 -15.72 -3.08
C PRO A 125 5.45 -15.68 -2.94
N VAL A 126 4.90 -16.63 -2.19
CA VAL A 126 3.46 -16.78 -1.96
C VAL A 126 3.03 -16.17 -0.62
N GLY A 127 1.80 -15.68 -0.54
CA GLY A 127 1.25 -15.08 0.68
C GLY A 127 1.82 -13.68 0.97
N GLU A 128 1.92 -13.33 2.25
CA GLU A 128 2.53 -12.06 2.67
C GLU A 128 4.05 -12.17 2.68
N TYR A 129 4.69 -11.60 1.66
CA TYR A 129 6.13 -11.68 1.45
C TYR A 129 6.88 -10.39 1.80
N LEU A 130 6.19 -9.36 2.27
CA LEU A 130 6.83 -8.18 2.84
C LEU A 130 6.60 -8.12 4.35
N THR A 131 7.64 -7.71 5.06
CA THR A 131 7.51 -7.29 6.46
C THR A 131 8.10 -5.90 6.63
N PHE A 132 7.57 -5.18 7.61
CA PHE A 132 7.86 -3.77 7.82
C PHE A 132 8.44 -3.55 9.21
N ALA A 133 9.32 -2.57 9.34
CA ALA A 133 9.76 -2.07 10.64
C ALA A 133 9.89 -0.55 10.57
N LEU A 134 9.64 0.10 11.71
CA LEU A 134 10.00 1.51 11.88
C LEU A 134 11.30 1.61 12.65
N ARG A 135 12.19 2.49 12.21
CA ARG A 135 13.43 2.80 12.91
C ARG A 135 13.57 4.31 13.05
N ASP A 136 13.79 4.78 14.27
CA ASP A 136 14.10 6.18 14.53
C ASP A 136 15.62 6.43 14.56
N ASP A 137 15.99 7.70 14.69
CA ASP A 137 17.37 8.14 14.75
C ASP A 137 18.06 7.88 16.10
N ALA A 138 17.30 7.56 17.14
CA ALA A 138 17.81 7.09 18.43
C ALA A 138 18.15 5.57 18.41
N GLY A 139 17.76 4.86 17.36
CA GLY A 139 18.00 3.43 17.19
C GLY A 139 16.88 2.54 17.73
N ASN A 140 15.76 3.09 18.19
CA ASN A 140 14.59 2.29 18.54
C ASN A 140 14.02 1.63 17.29
N LEU A 141 13.58 0.39 17.46
CA LEU A 141 13.09 -0.45 16.39
C LEU A 141 11.71 -0.99 16.74
N TYR A 142 10.73 -0.67 15.91
CA TYR A 142 9.34 -1.09 16.06
C TYR A 142 9.02 -2.13 14.98
N THR A 143 8.91 -3.39 15.38
CA THR A 143 8.73 -4.54 14.46
C THR A 143 7.35 -5.17 14.54
N ALA A 144 6.64 -4.94 15.63
CA ALA A 144 5.26 -5.36 15.82
C ALA A 144 4.33 -4.32 15.18
N PHE A 145 3.44 -4.78 14.31
CA PHE A 145 2.43 -3.95 13.70
C PHE A 145 1.19 -4.78 13.40
N GLU A 146 0.07 -4.11 13.20
CA GLU A 146 -1.14 -4.73 12.67
C GLU A 146 -1.45 -4.10 11.32
N TYR A 147 -2.13 -4.84 10.45
CA TYR A 147 -2.40 -4.35 9.12
C TYR A 147 -3.67 -4.92 8.50
N ILE A 148 -4.15 -4.22 7.49
CA ILE A 148 -5.13 -4.75 6.54
C ILE A 148 -4.54 -4.70 5.13
N THR A 149 -5.04 -5.59 4.28
CA THR A 149 -4.66 -5.67 2.88
C THR A 149 -5.79 -5.22 1.97
N ASP A 150 -5.40 -4.70 0.81
CA ASP A 150 -6.28 -4.48 -0.33
C ASP A 150 -5.46 -4.55 -1.63
N SER A 151 -6.13 -4.71 -2.76
CA SER A 151 -5.47 -4.78 -4.08
C SER A 151 -6.38 -4.24 -5.17
N VAL A 152 -5.81 -3.44 -6.07
CA VAL A 152 -6.52 -2.89 -7.23
C VAL A 152 -5.60 -2.95 -8.44
N PHE A 153 -6.06 -3.59 -9.52
CA PHE A 153 -5.27 -3.87 -10.72
C PHE A 153 -3.95 -4.57 -10.39
N VAL A 154 -2.83 -3.87 -10.59
CA VAL A 154 -1.47 -4.36 -10.39
C VAL A 154 -0.85 -3.88 -9.08
N TYR A 155 -1.60 -3.11 -8.29
CA TYR A 155 -1.12 -2.53 -7.03
C TYR A 155 -1.68 -3.28 -5.83
N ASN A 156 -0.79 -3.52 -4.89
CA ASN A 156 -1.08 -4.04 -3.57
C ASN A 156 -0.94 -2.92 -2.56
N PHE A 157 -1.84 -2.92 -1.58
CA PHE A 157 -1.87 -1.94 -0.51
C PHE A 157 -1.78 -2.65 0.83
N ARG A 158 -1.01 -2.07 1.73
CA ARG A 158 -0.90 -2.46 3.14
C ARG A 158 -1.12 -1.23 3.98
N ARG A 159 -2.24 -1.17 4.67
CA ARG A 159 -2.46 -0.13 5.68
C ARG A 159 -1.97 -0.69 7.00
N LEU A 160 -0.96 -0.05 7.58
CA LEU A 160 -0.22 -0.50 8.76
C LEU A 160 -0.56 0.38 9.97
N VAL A 161 -0.52 -0.21 11.16
CA VAL A 161 -0.55 0.48 12.45
C VAL A 161 0.54 -0.09 13.35
N PHE A 162 1.38 0.80 13.87
CA PHE A 162 2.42 0.53 14.85
C PHE A 162 2.04 1.22 16.15
N ASP A 163 2.09 0.48 17.25
CA ASP A 163 1.87 1.02 18.59
C ASP A 163 3.21 1.35 19.26
N ASP A 164 3.15 2.22 20.26
CA ASP A 164 4.26 2.61 21.14
C ASP A 164 5.42 3.31 20.41
N VAL A 165 5.15 3.89 19.24
CA VAL A 165 6.12 4.68 18.47
C VAL A 165 6.27 6.04 19.15
N ARG A 166 7.48 6.49 19.51
CA ARG A 166 7.66 7.78 20.18
C ARG A 166 8.26 8.82 19.23
N LEU A 167 7.57 9.93 19.02
CA LEU A 167 8.05 11.00 18.12
C LEU A 167 8.70 12.20 18.83
N GLU A 168 8.53 12.36 20.15
CA GLU A 168 8.98 13.54 20.90
C GLU A 168 10.48 13.86 20.69
N ASP A 169 11.32 12.83 20.80
CA ASP A 169 12.78 12.91 20.63
C ASP A 169 13.27 12.41 19.27
N CYS A 170 12.36 12.04 18.37
CA CYS A 170 12.67 11.52 17.05
C CYS A 170 12.92 12.67 16.07
N ASN A 171 14.12 12.79 15.50
CA ASN A 171 14.36 13.75 14.40
C ASN A 171 13.88 13.19 13.07
N PHE A 172 14.05 11.88 12.83
CA PHE A 172 13.51 11.22 11.65
C PHE A 172 13.05 9.80 11.94
N LEU A 173 11.95 9.39 11.30
CA LEU A 173 11.46 8.02 11.34
C LEU A 173 11.55 7.41 9.95
N ARG A 174 12.14 6.22 9.85
CA ARG A 174 12.25 5.46 8.61
C ARG A 174 11.37 4.24 8.64
N LEU A 175 10.68 3.99 7.53
CA LEU A 175 10.09 2.70 7.23
C LEU A 175 11.13 1.84 6.51
N GLU A 176 11.52 0.75 7.14
CA GLU A 176 12.32 -0.31 6.54
C GLU A 176 11.39 -1.40 6.01
N VAL A 177 11.60 -1.80 4.77
CA VAL A 177 10.85 -2.86 4.10
C VAL A 177 11.79 -4.04 3.90
N TYR A 178 11.36 -5.22 4.31
CA TYR A 178 12.12 -6.46 4.22
C TYR A 178 11.35 -7.50 3.40
N TYR A 179 12.07 -8.40 2.77
CA TYR A 179 11.51 -9.65 2.30
C TYR A 179 11.25 -10.56 3.49
N THR A 180 10.02 -11.04 3.68
CA THR A 180 9.64 -11.94 4.77
C THR A 180 10.51 -13.19 4.85
N GLY A 181 11.06 -13.69 3.74
CA GLY A 181 11.96 -14.86 3.77
C GLY A 181 13.36 -14.57 4.34
N TYR A 182 13.75 -13.30 4.50
CA TYR A 182 15.03 -12.91 5.05
C TYR A 182 14.93 -11.57 5.81
N VAL A 183 14.92 -11.65 7.13
CA VAL A 183 14.81 -10.48 8.02
C VAL A 183 16.03 -10.44 8.93
N ASN A 184 16.79 -9.35 8.85
CA ASN A 184 17.91 -9.10 9.74
C ASN A 184 17.96 -7.61 10.11
N TYR A 185 17.36 -7.27 11.26
CA TYR A 185 17.27 -5.89 11.71
C TYR A 185 18.60 -5.25 12.13
N ASN A 186 19.67 -6.04 12.25
CA ASN A 186 21.00 -5.54 12.62
C ASN A 186 21.87 -5.23 11.40
N SER A 187 21.40 -5.59 10.20
CA SER A 187 22.13 -5.36 8.96
C SER A 187 21.49 -4.20 8.19
N SER A 188 22.25 -3.14 7.95
CA SER A 188 21.81 -1.98 7.17
C SER A 188 21.55 -2.29 5.69
N SER A 189 22.03 -3.44 5.19
CA SER A 189 21.81 -3.92 3.83
C SER A 189 20.70 -4.95 3.71
N ALA A 190 20.10 -5.41 4.82
CA ALA A 190 19.02 -6.38 4.80
C ALA A 190 17.64 -5.83 4.34
N PRO A 191 17.25 -4.58 4.66
CA PRO A 191 16.04 -4.02 4.07
C PRO A 191 16.18 -3.96 2.54
N ILE A 192 15.16 -4.44 1.82
CA ILE A 192 15.07 -4.26 0.36
C ILE A 192 14.84 -2.78 0.01
N ASN A 193 14.28 -2.02 0.94
CA ASN A 193 14.14 -0.58 0.82
C ASN A 193 14.06 0.09 2.19
N SER A 194 14.42 1.36 2.24
CA SER A 194 14.29 2.21 3.42
C SER A 194 13.85 3.61 2.97
N ILE A 195 12.82 4.15 3.62
CA ILE A 195 12.23 5.44 3.26
C ILE A 195 11.96 6.26 4.51
N THR A 196 12.42 7.52 4.54
CA THR A 196 12.07 8.46 5.62
C THR A 196 10.60 8.85 5.46
N ILE A 197 9.81 8.61 6.50
CA ILE A 197 8.36 8.85 6.52
C ILE A 197 7.96 9.97 7.49
N TYR A 198 8.89 10.41 8.34
CA TYR A 198 8.70 11.55 9.22
C TYR A 198 10.04 12.25 9.41
N ASN A 199 9.98 13.59 9.45
CA ASN A 199 11.08 14.48 9.79
C ASN A 199 10.52 15.57 10.71
N LYS A 200 11.16 15.78 11.86
CA LYS A 200 10.78 16.76 12.87
C LYS A 200 10.77 18.20 12.35
N GLU A 201 11.69 18.54 11.45
CA GLU A 201 11.77 19.88 10.83
C GLU A 201 10.54 20.18 9.96
N GLN A 202 10.03 19.15 9.27
CA GLN A 202 8.78 19.28 8.52
C GLN A 202 7.60 19.31 9.49
N GLY A 203 7.59 18.41 10.46
CA GLY A 203 6.50 18.25 11.42
C GLY A 203 5.28 17.55 10.82
N LEU A 204 4.17 17.63 11.55
CA LEU A 204 2.88 17.07 11.15
C LEU A 204 1.83 18.19 11.12
N LYS A 205 0.73 17.94 10.42
CA LYS A 205 -0.41 18.88 10.35
C LYS A 205 -1.65 18.25 10.97
N PRO A 206 -2.54 19.03 11.60
CA PRO A 206 -3.82 18.52 12.09
C PRO A 206 -4.59 17.79 10.99
N TYR A 207 -5.14 16.62 11.32
CA TYR A 207 -5.99 15.85 10.44
C TYR A 207 -7.38 15.75 11.04
N ASN A 208 -8.39 16.08 10.24
CA ASN A 208 -9.79 15.90 10.60
C ASN A 208 -10.26 14.53 10.09
N PRO A 209 -10.48 13.54 10.97
CA PRO A 209 -10.95 12.23 10.55
C PRO A 209 -12.32 12.31 9.89
N LYS A 210 -12.54 11.47 8.89
CA LYS A 210 -13.83 11.42 8.19
C LYS A 210 -14.90 10.80 9.09
N LYS A 211 -16.16 11.05 8.75
CA LYS A 211 -17.31 10.45 9.43
C LYS A 211 -17.15 8.92 9.52
N GLY A 212 -17.14 8.39 10.73
CA GLY A 212 -17.04 6.95 11.00
C GLY A 212 -15.62 6.40 11.10
N GLU A 213 -14.57 7.22 10.92
CA GLU A 213 -13.18 6.79 11.17
C GLU A 213 -12.83 6.77 12.66
N LEU A 214 -13.47 7.62 13.47
CA LEU A 214 -13.41 7.56 14.93
C LEU A 214 -14.61 6.77 15.45
N SER A 215 -14.37 5.59 16.02
CA SER A 215 -15.38 4.80 16.72
C SER A 215 -14.76 3.84 17.72
N ALA A 216 -15.56 3.40 18.68
CA ALA A 216 -15.21 2.39 19.68
C ALA A 216 -15.30 0.94 19.16
N THR A 217 -14.99 0.72 17.88
CA THR A 217 -15.07 -0.61 17.26
C THR A 217 -13.79 -0.91 16.50
N THR A 218 -13.26 -2.12 16.67
CA THR A 218 -12.06 -2.55 15.97
C THR A 218 -12.29 -2.61 14.47
N THR A 219 -11.29 -2.22 13.68
CA THR A 219 -11.35 -2.35 12.22
C THR A 219 -11.36 -3.83 11.84
N THR A 220 -12.36 -4.24 11.06
CA THR A 220 -12.53 -5.62 10.60
C THR A 220 -11.37 -6.07 9.72
N GLY A 221 -10.88 -7.30 9.95
CA GLY A 221 -9.83 -7.93 9.13
C GLY A 221 -8.41 -7.47 9.47
N LEU A 222 -8.21 -6.84 10.62
CA LEU A 222 -6.88 -6.55 11.15
C LEU A 222 -6.09 -7.85 11.35
N THR A 223 -4.86 -7.88 10.87
CA THR A 223 -3.95 -9.01 10.99
C THR A 223 -2.70 -8.56 11.73
N LYS A 224 -2.26 -9.32 12.73
CA LYS A 224 -1.00 -9.07 13.44
C LYS A 224 0.19 -9.49 12.58
N SER A 225 1.24 -8.68 12.55
CA SER A 225 2.48 -9.04 11.87
C SER A 225 3.18 -10.18 12.58
N ARG A 226 4.01 -10.92 11.82
CA ARG A 226 4.95 -11.86 12.41
C ARG A 226 6.11 -11.06 13.02
N VAL A 227 6.40 -11.29 14.29
CA VAL A 227 7.60 -10.78 14.94
C VAL A 227 8.76 -11.74 14.66
N TRP A 228 9.87 -11.20 14.15
CA TRP A 228 11.05 -11.98 13.79
C TRP A 228 12.05 -11.99 14.95
N ALA A 229 12.44 -13.19 15.40
CA ALA A 229 13.50 -13.35 16.37
C ALA A 229 14.88 -13.13 15.70
N ASN A 230 15.83 -12.63 16.47
CA ASN A 230 17.21 -12.46 16.02
C ASN A 230 17.83 -13.85 15.74
N PRO A 231 18.37 -14.13 14.54
CA PRO A 231 19.03 -15.41 14.28
C PRO A 231 20.23 -15.71 15.20
N ALA A 232 20.80 -14.68 15.86
CA ALA A 232 21.89 -14.86 16.82
C ALA A 232 21.48 -15.47 18.18
N SER A 233 20.19 -15.71 18.45
CA SER A 233 19.72 -16.30 19.71
C SER A 233 19.35 -17.78 19.61
N VAL A 234 19.73 -18.48 18.52
CA VAL A 234 19.70 -19.94 18.51
C VAL A 234 20.98 -20.41 19.19
N GLU A 235 20.99 -20.35 20.53
CA GLU A 235 21.97 -21.08 21.32
C GLU A 235 21.86 -22.55 20.93
N THR A 236 22.98 -23.12 20.51
CA THR A 236 23.24 -24.55 20.42
C THR A 236 22.77 -25.23 21.72
N GLU A 237 21.60 -25.85 21.69
CA GLU A 237 21.35 -27.04 22.50
C GLU A 237 22.39 -28.06 22.06
N SER A 238 23.46 -28.13 22.85
CA SER A 238 24.40 -29.22 22.79
C SER A 238 23.71 -30.42 23.42
N ASP A 239 23.51 -31.44 22.61
CA ASP A 239 23.09 -32.77 23.05
C ASP A 239 23.95 -33.21 24.24
N GLN A 240 23.29 -33.49 25.36
CA GLN A 240 23.83 -34.30 26.46
C GLN A 240 23.68 -35.79 26.14
#